data_AF-A0A661C121-F1
#
_entry.id   AF-A0A661C121-F1
#
_cell.length_a   1.000
_cell.length_b   1.000
_cell.length_c   1.000
_cell.angle_alpha   90.00
_cell.angle_beta   90.00
_cell.angle_gamma   90.00
#
_symmetry.space_group_name_H-M   'P 1'
#
loop_
_entity.id
_entity.type
_entity.pdbx_description
1 polymer ?
#
loop_
_entity_poly.entity_id
_entity_poly.type
_entity_poly.pdbx_seq_one_letter_code
_entity_poly.pdbx_strand_id
1 'polypeptide(L)'
;MNRQQDYDIEQQATLLFEESEIPLNEKEWFQLADLLAKSEYEHIIAGDASESHSVWVSRYFNDVVSPEALNPLSSHIEAIVMSEKMRAFYRRFTGTNQLCLRRCQANRLYKGDYIGIHKDQDSSPDYLATIVFHFSENYSGGYFQTDAPDKLHQRYSLVCVWRW
;
A
#
# COMPACT_ATOMS: atom_id res chain seq x y z
N MET A 1 -25.33 17.10 7.39
CA MET A 1 -24.95 15.87 8.12
C MET A 1 -23.47 15.98 8.42
N ASN A 2 -23.11 16.22 9.69
CA ASN A 2 -21.72 16.42 10.10
C ASN A 2 -20.95 15.11 9.86
N ARG A 3 -19.97 15.16 8.96
CA ARG A 3 -19.01 14.06 8.74
C ARG A 3 -18.01 14.12 9.88
N GLN A 4 -18.09 13.18 10.80
CA GLN A 4 -17.04 12.99 11.80
C GLN A 4 -15.97 12.12 11.13
N GLN A 5 -15.01 12.78 10.51
CA GLN A 5 -13.77 12.16 10.05
C GLN A 5 -12.88 12.02 11.28
N ASP A 6 -12.43 10.80 11.57
CA ASP A 6 -11.64 10.53 12.78
C ASP A 6 -10.21 11.08 12.65
N TYR A 7 -9.73 11.27 11.41
CA TYR A 7 -8.36 11.67 11.09
C TYR A 7 -8.31 12.72 9.99
N ASP A 8 -7.60 13.82 10.23
CA ASP A 8 -7.32 14.84 9.20
C ASP A 8 -5.99 14.50 8.49
N ILE A 9 -6.08 13.82 7.34
CA ILE A 9 -4.92 13.44 6.54
C ILE A 9 -4.21 14.65 5.88
N GLU A 10 -4.86 15.82 5.84
CA GLU A 10 -4.20 17.06 5.37
C GLU A 10 -3.27 17.63 6.45
N GLN A 11 -3.56 17.38 7.72
CA GLN A 11 -2.71 17.79 8.86
C GLN A 11 -1.73 16.69 9.29
N GLN A 12 -2.09 15.42 9.10
CA GLN A 12 -1.24 14.28 9.39
C GLN A 12 -1.06 13.42 8.12
N ALA A 13 0.00 13.73 7.37
CA ALA A 13 0.29 13.11 6.09
C ALA A 13 0.61 11.59 6.18
N THR A 14 0.87 11.06 7.38
CA THR A 14 1.13 9.63 7.59
C THR A 14 0.45 9.15 8.87
N LEU A 15 -0.41 8.14 8.73
CA LEU A 15 -1.06 7.43 9.82
C LEU A 15 -0.43 6.04 9.95
N LEU A 16 -0.04 5.67 11.17
CA LEU A 16 0.38 4.31 11.50
C LEU A 16 -0.70 3.67 12.37
N PHE A 17 -1.09 2.44 12.03
CA PHE A 17 -2.07 1.66 12.75
C PHE A 17 -1.41 0.38 13.28
N GLU A 18 -1.68 0.06 14.54
CA GLU A 18 -1.32 -1.23 15.13
C GLU A 18 -2.23 -2.33 14.60
N GLU A 19 -1.79 -3.60 14.71
CA GLU A 19 -2.56 -4.76 14.23
C GLU A 19 -3.98 -4.79 14.80
N SER A 20 -4.15 -4.43 16.07
CA SER A 20 -5.46 -4.39 16.74
C SER A 20 -6.43 -3.34 16.19
N GLU A 21 -5.95 -2.37 15.41
CA GLU A 21 -6.77 -1.30 14.83
C GLU A 21 -7.25 -1.62 13.41
N ILE A 22 -6.60 -2.58 12.73
CA ILE A 22 -6.92 -3.00 11.37
C ILE A 22 -8.03 -4.06 11.44
N PRO A 23 -9.13 -3.94 10.67
CA PRO A 23 -10.26 -4.86 10.78
C PRO A 23 -10.01 -6.18 10.02
N LEU A 24 -8.77 -6.66 9.93
CA LEU A 24 -8.43 -7.97 9.38
C LEU A 24 -8.24 -8.94 10.55
N ASN A 25 -8.81 -10.13 10.46
CA ASN A 25 -8.52 -11.20 11.42
C ASN A 25 -7.25 -11.95 11.01
N GLU A 26 -6.71 -12.76 11.93
CA GLU A 26 -5.51 -13.57 11.70
C GLU A 26 -5.60 -14.43 10.43
N LYS A 27 -6.79 -14.99 10.13
CA LYS A 27 -6.98 -15.84 8.95
C LYS A 27 -6.85 -15.04 7.66
N GLU A 28 -7.42 -13.85 7.58
CA GLU A 28 -7.32 -12.99 6.39
C GLU A 28 -5.91 -12.42 6.24
N TRP A 29 -5.27 -12.08 7.36
CA TRP A 29 -3.88 -11.66 7.36
C TRP A 29 -2.96 -12.76 6.84
N PHE A 30 -3.14 -13.99 7.34
CA PHE A 30 -2.43 -15.17 6.86
C PHE A 30 -2.73 -15.47 5.39
N GLN A 31 -4.00 -15.38 4.97
CA GLN A 31 -4.38 -15.55 3.57
C GLN A 31 -3.69 -14.53 2.67
N LEU A 32 -3.64 -13.27 3.07
CA LEU A 32 -2.96 -12.22 2.32
C LEU A 32 -1.47 -12.53 2.24
N ALA A 33 -0.82 -12.87 3.36
CA ALA A 33 0.60 -13.26 3.40
C ALA A 33 0.91 -14.47 2.51
N ASP A 34 0.06 -15.50 2.50
CA ASP A 34 0.19 -16.69 1.65
C ASP A 34 0.06 -16.35 0.15
N LEU A 35 -0.87 -15.46 -0.22
CA LEU A 35 -0.98 -14.93 -1.58
C LEU A 35 0.30 -14.20 -2.00
N LEU A 36 0.85 -13.36 -1.12
CA LEU A 36 2.10 -12.65 -1.37
C LEU A 36 3.30 -13.61 -1.50
N ALA A 37 3.33 -14.70 -0.74
CA ALA A 37 4.38 -15.71 -0.81
C ALA A 37 4.37 -16.46 -2.15
N LYS A 38 3.17 -16.75 -2.68
CA LYS A 38 2.93 -17.47 -3.94
C LYS A 38 3.05 -16.60 -5.20
N SER A 39 3.13 -15.28 -5.03
CA SER A 39 3.18 -14.36 -6.15
C SER A 39 4.51 -14.44 -6.90
N GLU A 40 4.47 -14.19 -8.21
CA GLU A 40 5.67 -14.01 -9.02
C GLU A 40 6.19 -12.58 -8.86
N TYR A 41 7.50 -12.45 -8.68
CA TYR A 41 8.17 -11.15 -8.47
C TYR A 41 9.17 -10.88 -9.58
N GLU A 42 9.16 -9.64 -10.07
CA GLU A 42 10.15 -9.11 -10.99
C GLU A 42 11.12 -8.21 -10.22
N HIS A 43 12.42 -8.34 -10.49
CA HIS A 43 13.43 -7.46 -9.88
C HIS A 43 13.55 -6.18 -10.70
N ILE A 44 13.13 -5.06 -10.10
CA ILE A 44 13.21 -3.74 -10.71
C ILE A 44 14.47 -3.05 -10.21
N ILE A 45 15.37 -2.75 -11.14
CA ILE A 45 16.62 -2.02 -10.90
C ILE A 45 16.59 -0.77 -11.79
N ALA A 46 16.49 0.41 -11.16
CA ALA A 46 16.32 1.76 -11.74
C ALA A 46 14.87 2.22 -12.05
N GLY A 47 14.60 3.51 -11.77
CA GLY A 47 13.43 4.26 -12.21
C GLY A 47 13.78 5.24 -13.34
N ASP A 48 12.76 5.82 -13.99
CA ASP A 48 12.88 6.56 -15.27
C ASP A 48 13.61 7.91 -15.19
N ALA A 49 14.00 8.38 -14.00
CA ALA A 49 14.54 9.73 -13.80
C ALA A 49 15.62 9.81 -12.70
N SER A 50 16.78 9.19 -12.88
CA SER A 50 17.91 9.20 -11.92
C SER A 50 17.63 8.64 -10.51
N GLU A 51 16.42 8.14 -10.28
CA GLU A 51 16.07 7.38 -9.10
C GLU A 51 16.61 5.96 -9.22
N SER A 52 17.58 5.62 -8.38
CA SER A 52 18.01 4.24 -8.24
C SER A 52 17.06 3.54 -7.27
N HIS A 53 16.44 2.47 -7.73
CA HIS A 53 15.63 1.56 -6.92
C HIS A 53 16.21 0.16 -7.10
N SER A 54 16.15 -0.67 -6.06
CA SER A 54 16.35 -2.11 -6.15
C SER A 54 15.25 -2.74 -5.33
N VAL A 55 14.22 -3.27 -5.99
CA VAL A 55 13.03 -3.81 -5.33
C VAL A 55 12.43 -4.93 -6.17
N TRP A 56 11.94 -5.97 -5.49
CA TRP A 56 11.20 -7.05 -6.13
C TRP A 56 9.71 -6.73 -6.07
N VAL A 57 9.05 -6.66 -7.21
CA VAL A 57 7.66 -6.20 -7.32
C VAL A 57 6.79 -7.31 -7.89
N SER A 58 5.66 -7.56 -7.25
CA SER A 58 4.54 -8.29 -7.86
C SER A 58 3.37 -7.34 -8.04
N ARG A 59 2.89 -7.16 -9.27
CA ARG A 59 1.83 -6.20 -9.61
C ARG A 59 0.49 -6.91 -9.72
N TYR A 60 -0.49 -6.47 -8.94
CA TYR A 60 -1.87 -7.01 -8.95
C TYR A 60 -2.82 -6.13 -9.73
N PHE A 61 -2.72 -4.81 -9.55
CA PHE A 61 -3.49 -3.83 -10.29
C PHE A 61 -2.54 -2.72 -10.77
N ASN A 62 -2.70 -2.33 -12.03
CA ASN A 62 -2.02 -1.16 -12.59
C ASN A 62 -3.03 -0.16 -13.15
N ASP A 63 -2.58 1.07 -13.24
CA ASP A 63 -3.45 2.21 -13.44
C ASP A 63 -2.96 3.13 -14.57
N VAL A 64 -3.15 2.69 -15.81
CA VAL A 64 -2.77 3.48 -17.00
C VAL A 64 -3.92 4.36 -17.49
N VAL A 65 -5.15 3.82 -17.50
CA VAL A 65 -6.38 4.54 -17.86
C VAL A 65 -7.47 4.20 -16.85
N SER A 66 -7.70 2.89 -16.68
CA SER A 66 -8.53 2.30 -15.62
C SER A 66 -7.74 1.23 -14.87
N PRO A 67 -8.16 0.87 -13.64
CA PRO A 67 -7.55 -0.23 -12.90
C PRO A 67 -7.73 -1.54 -13.67
N GLU A 68 -6.63 -2.21 -13.98
CA GLU A 68 -6.65 -3.52 -14.64
C GLU A 68 -5.98 -4.57 -13.76
N ALA A 69 -6.65 -5.71 -13.60
CA ALA A 69 -6.09 -6.86 -12.91
C ALA A 69 -4.96 -7.47 -13.75
N LEU A 70 -3.76 -7.54 -13.18
CA LEU A 70 -2.56 -7.99 -13.88
C LEU A 70 -2.19 -9.46 -13.62
N ASN A 71 -2.76 -10.10 -12.60
CA ASN A 71 -2.47 -11.50 -12.32
C ASN A 71 -3.66 -12.28 -11.71
N PRO A 72 -3.63 -13.63 -11.69
CA PRO A 72 -4.74 -14.44 -11.19
C PRO A 72 -5.05 -14.28 -9.69
N LEU A 73 -4.11 -13.73 -8.91
CA LEU A 73 -4.26 -13.49 -7.48
C LEU A 73 -4.93 -12.13 -7.20
N SER A 74 -5.04 -11.25 -8.19
CA SER A 74 -5.58 -9.90 -8.04
C SER A 74 -6.96 -9.87 -7.40
N SER A 75 -7.89 -10.72 -7.86
CA SER A 75 -9.25 -10.77 -7.30
C SER A 75 -9.29 -11.24 -5.84
N HIS A 76 -8.40 -12.16 -5.47
CA HIS A 76 -8.29 -12.65 -4.09
C HIS A 76 -7.73 -11.58 -3.16
N ILE A 77 -6.74 -10.81 -3.63
CA ILE A 77 -6.18 -9.69 -2.87
C ILE A 77 -7.22 -8.58 -2.73
N GLU A 78 -7.87 -8.19 -3.83
CA GLU A 78 -8.93 -7.19 -3.81
C GLU A 78 -10.05 -7.59 -2.84
N ALA A 79 -10.50 -8.86 -2.85
CA ALA A 79 -11.54 -9.33 -1.94
C ALA A 79 -11.20 -9.10 -0.45
N ILE A 80 -9.92 -9.11 -0.09
CA ILE A 80 -9.45 -8.85 1.29
C ILE A 80 -9.30 -7.35 1.52
N VAL A 81 -8.43 -6.69 0.75
CA VAL A 81 -8.05 -5.27 0.99
C VAL A 81 -9.16 -4.29 0.66
N MET A 82 -10.16 -4.74 -0.10
CA MET A 82 -11.37 -4.00 -0.46
C MET A 82 -12.66 -4.66 0.04
N SER A 83 -12.56 -5.50 1.06
CA SER A 83 -13.73 -5.99 1.81
C SER A 83 -14.53 -4.84 2.43
N GLU A 84 -15.81 -5.06 2.73
CA GLU A 84 -16.70 -4.04 3.31
C GLU A 84 -16.12 -3.40 4.58
N LYS A 85 -15.53 -4.21 5.46
CA LYS A 85 -14.89 -3.75 6.69
C LYS A 85 -13.64 -2.92 6.46
N MET A 86 -12.83 -3.26 5.45
CA MET A 86 -11.68 -2.44 5.07
C MET A 86 -12.13 -1.11 4.47
N ARG A 87 -13.15 -1.10 3.61
CA ARG A 87 -13.74 0.16 3.09
C ARG A 87 -14.32 1.02 4.21
N ALA A 88 -14.99 0.41 5.18
CA ALA A 88 -15.51 1.11 6.35
C ALA A 88 -14.40 1.70 7.21
N PHE A 89 -13.27 0.99 7.34
CA PHE A 89 -12.07 1.50 8.00
C PHE A 89 -11.44 2.66 7.24
N TYR A 90 -11.26 2.54 5.92
CA TYR A 90 -10.70 3.61 5.09
C TYR A 90 -11.51 4.90 5.16
N ARG A 91 -12.83 4.78 5.18
CA ARG A 91 -13.74 5.93 5.32
C ARG A 91 -13.45 6.80 6.53
N ARG A 92 -12.89 6.24 7.61
CA ARG A 92 -12.58 6.98 8.84
C ARG A 92 -11.55 8.09 8.60
N PHE A 93 -10.63 7.89 7.66
CA PHE A 93 -9.59 8.85 7.30
C PHE A 93 -9.76 9.48 5.91
N THR A 94 -10.54 8.87 5.00
CA THR A 94 -10.83 9.47 3.68
C THR A 94 -12.09 10.34 3.67
N GLY A 95 -13.01 10.17 4.65
CA GLY A 95 -14.28 10.92 4.70
C GLY A 95 -15.27 10.59 3.57
N THR A 96 -15.03 9.52 2.78
CA THR A 96 -15.84 9.13 1.62
C THR A 96 -16.12 7.63 1.54
N ASN A 97 -17.23 7.28 0.90
CA ASN A 97 -17.59 5.90 0.51
C ASN A 97 -17.20 5.57 -0.93
N GLN A 98 -16.84 6.60 -1.72
CA GLN A 98 -16.45 6.46 -3.11
C GLN A 98 -14.95 6.21 -3.12
N LEU A 99 -14.59 4.93 -3.01
CA LEU A 99 -13.20 4.46 -3.02
C LEU A 99 -13.05 3.36 -4.06
N CYS A 100 -12.08 3.52 -4.94
CA CYS A 100 -11.70 2.55 -5.97
C CYS A 100 -10.22 2.19 -5.83
N LEU A 101 -9.90 0.89 -5.87
CA LEU A 101 -8.52 0.41 -5.96
C LEU A 101 -7.98 0.75 -7.33
N ARG A 102 -6.97 1.62 -7.42
CA ARG A 102 -6.34 2.00 -8.69
C ARG A 102 -5.11 1.15 -8.97
N ARG A 103 -4.23 1.08 -7.97
CA ARG A 103 -2.97 0.34 -8.06
C ARG A 103 -2.78 -0.53 -6.84
N CYS A 104 -2.24 -1.72 -7.05
CA CYS A 104 -1.94 -2.65 -5.99
C CYS A 104 -0.72 -3.48 -6.36
N GLN A 105 0.29 -3.47 -5.51
CA GLN A 105 1.51 -4.25 -5.71
C GLN A 105 2.12 -4.66 -4.37
N ALA A 106 2.78 -5.82 -4.36
CA ALA A 106 3.63 -6.24 -3.26
C ALA A 106 5.08 -5.92 -3.56
N ASN A 107 5.75 -5.30 -2.59
CA ASN A 107 7.17 -5.03 -2.63
C ASN A 107 7.91 -5.98 -1.67
N ARG A 108 8.92 -6.67 -2.20
CA ARG A 108 9.84 -7.52 -1.45
C ARG A 108 11.25 -6.91 -1.52
N LEU A 109 11.84 -6.69 -0.35
CA LEU A 109 13.15 -6.06 -0.20
C LEU A 109 14.12 -7.01 0.50
N TYR A 110 15.17 -7.42 -0.19
CA TYR A 110 16.28 -8.17 0.39
C TYR A 110 17.36 -7.24 0.97
N LYS A 111 18.42 -7.82 1.55
CA LYS A 111 19.54 -7.03 2.06
C LYS A 111 20.19 -6.25 0.90
N GLY A 112 20.31 -4.93 1.05
CA GLY A 112 20.85 -4.04 0.02
C GLY A 112 19.80 -3.40 -0.90
N ASP A 113 18.57 -3.93 -0.90
CA ASP A 113 17.46 -3.34 -1.65
C ASP A 113 16.95 -2.03 -1.02
N TYR A 114 16.39 -1.15 -1.83
CA TYR A 114 15.85 0.13 -1.39
C TYR A 114 14.88 0.70 -2.42
N ILE A 115 13.99 1.55 -1.93
CA ILE A 115 13.11 2.37 -2.75
C ILE A 115 13.63 3.80 -2.59
N GLY A 116 14.07 4.40 -3.68
CA GLY A 116 14.47 5.80 -3.76
C GLY A 116 13.33 6.75 -3.44
N ILE A 117 13.69 8.02 -3.23
CA ILE A 117 12.74 9.10 -2.99
C ILE A 117 11.86 9.25 -4.23
N HIS A 118 10.54 9.24 -4.05
CA HIS A 118 9.54 9.43 -5.09
C HIS A 118 8.26 10.00 -4.49
N LYS A 119 7.38 10.55 -5.34
CA LYS A 119 6.01 10.91 -4.96
C LYS A 119 5.03 10.04 -5.72
N ASP A 120 4.11 9.39 -5.00
CA ASP A 120 3.08 8.56 -5.63
C ASP A 120 2.23 9.35 -6.64
N GLN A 121 1.99 10.63 -6.38
CA GLN A 121 1.24 11.52 -7.28
C GLN A 121 1.92 11.79 -8.62
N ASP A 122 3.24 11.56 -8.73
CA ASP A 122 3.93 11.65 -10.03
C ASP A 122 3.47 10.53 -10.97
N SER A 123 2.93 9.42 -10.43
CA SER A 123 2.29 8.36 -11.23
C SER A 123 0.84 8.70 -11.60
N SER A 124 0.10 9.35 -10.70
CA SER A 124 -1.25 9.87 -11.00
C SER A 124 -1.63 10.97 -10.02
N PRO A 125 -2.01 12.18 -10.48
CA PRO A 125 -2.45 13.25 -9.60
C PRO A 125 -3.77 12.93 -8.87
N ASP A 126 -4.50 11.91 -9.33
CA ASP A 126 -5.81 11.52 -8.81
C ASP A 126 -5.73 10.60 -7.58
N TYR A 127 -4.52 10.26 -7.12
CA TYR A 127 -4.32 9.41 -5.95
C TYR A 127 -4.66 10.15 -4.66
N LEU A 128 -5.64 9.61 -3.92
CA LEU A 128 -6.10 10.14 -2.65
C LEU A 128 -5.18 9.74 -1.50
N ALA A 129 -4.90 8.45 -1.39
CA ALA A 129 -4.10 7.89 -0.31
C ALA A 129 -3.46 6.58 -0.74
N THR A 130 -2.32 6.30 -0.12
CA THR A 130 -1.58 5.04 -0.23
C THR A 130 -1.69 4.29 1.09
N ILE A 131 -2.12 3.02 1.03
CA ILE A 131 -2.20 2.12 2.17
C ILE A 131 -1.11 1.08 2.05
N VAL A 132 -0.37 0.91 3.15
CA VAL A 132 0.79 0.03 3.24
C VAL A 132 0.51 -1.05 4.29
N PHE A 133 0.46 -2.32 3.88
CA PHE A 133 0.42 -3.45 4.80
C PHE A 133 1.80 -4.08 4.96
N HIS A 134 2.23 -4.29 6.21
CA HIS A 134 3.57 -4.74 6.55
C HIS A 134 3.56 -6.15 7.14
N PHE A 135 4.34 -7.07 6.56
CA PHE A 135 4.21 -8.53 6.81
C PHE A 135 5.43 -9.19 7.47
N SER A 136 6.47 -8.47 7.89
CA SER A 136 7.56 -9.15 8.60
C SER A 136 8.21 -8.36 9.70
N GLU A 137 8.44 -9.04 10.80
CA GLU A 137 8.86 -8.46 12.08
C GLU A 137 10.38 -8.46 12.27
N ASN A 138 11.12 -9.28 11.49
CA ASN A 138 12.54 -9.53 11.71
C ASN A 138 13.44 -8.90 10.63
N TYR A 139 13.70 -7.60 10.73
CA TYR A 139 14.63 -6.89 9.84
C TYR A 139 15.30 -5.69 10.53
N SER A 140 16.36 -5.18 9.91
CA SER A 140 17.04 -3.94 10.31
C SER A 140 17.23 -3.02 9.09
N GLY A 141 16.91 -1.74 9.20
CA GLY A 141 16.93 -0.78 8.09
C GLY A 141 15.66 -0.80 7.23
N GLY A 142 15.70 -0.19 6.05
CA GLY A 142 14.60 -0.20 5.07
C GLY A 142 13.36 0.63 5.41
N TYR A 143 13.48 1.47 6.43
CA TYR A 143 12.43 2.30 7.03
C TYR A 143 11.59 3.11 6.04
N PHE A 144 10.29 3.24 6.32
CA PHE A 144 9.39 4.12 5.57
C PHE A 144 9.61 5.57 6.04
N GLN A 145 10.18 6.40 5.17
CA GLN A 145 10.52 7.78 5.47
C GLN A 145 9.74 8.71 4.54
N THR A 146 9.09 9.71 5.11
CA THR A 146 8.47 10.81 4.37
C THR A 146 9.27 12.09 4.62
N ASP A 147 9.16 13.07 3.73
CA ASP A 147 9.83 14.38 3.89
C ASP A 147 9.17 15.25 4.97
N ALA A 148 8.03 14.82 5.53
CA ALA A 148 7.48 15.36 6.77
C ALA A 148 8.26 14.75 7.96
N PRO A 149 8.48 15.49 9.06
CA PRO A 149 9.44 15.10 10.09
C PRO A 149 8.91 13.99 11.02
N ASP A 150 8.62 12.80 10.49
CA ASP A 150 8.30 11.62 11.30
C ASP A 150 9.05 10.40 10.77
N LYS A 151 9.98 9.90 11.60
CA LYS A 151 10.76 8.70 11.31
C LYS A 151 9.90 7.48 11.65
N LEU A 152 9.53 6.66 10.67
CA LEU A 152 8.81 5.42 10.89
C LEU A 152 9.56 4.20 10.32
N HIS A 153 9.59 3.12 11.08
CA HIS A 153 10.36 1.91 10.77
C HIS A 153 9.50 0.91 9.98
N GLN A 154 9.95 0.30 8.86
CA GLN A 154 9.23 -0.81 8.19
C GLN A 154 10.04 -1.50 7.06
N ARG A 155 9.72 -2.78 6.76
CA ARG A 155 10.00 -3.48 5.47
C ARG A 155 8.99 -4.58 5.20
N TYR A 156 8.43 -4.56 3.99
CA TYR A 156 7.21 -5.19 3.44
C TYR A 156 6.06 -4.19 3.40
N SER A 157 5.59 -3.93 2.19
CA SER A 157 4.47 -3.05 1.93
C SER A 157 3.67 -3.66 0.78
N LEU A 158 2.43 -4.07 1.07
CA LEU A 158 1.41 -4.08 0.04
C LEU A 158 0.94 -2.64 -0.11
N VAL A 159 1.29 -2.02 -1.22
CA VAL A 159 0.95 -0.62 -1.53
C VAL A 159 -0.35 -0.64 -2.32
N CYS A 160 -1.44 -0.19 -1.69
CA CYS A 160 -2.74 0.00 -2.33
C CYS A 160 -2.99 1.49 -2.48
N VAL A 161 -3.24 1.95 -3.71
CA VAL A 161 -3.51 3.36 -3.99
C VAL A 161 -4.95 3.55 -4.44
N TRP A 162 -5.64 4.53 -3.86
CA TRP A 162 -7.07 4.76 -4.04
C TRP A 162 -7.39 6.02 -4.86
N ARG A 163 -8.57 6.02 -5.50
CA ARG A 163 -9.24 7.21 -6.08
C ARG A 163 -10.69 7.30 -5.58
N TRP A 164 -11.22 8.53 -5.61
CA TRP A 164 -12.63 8.91 -5.48
C TRP A 164 -13.52 8.36 -6.60
#